data_AF-A0A1R0MQR4-F1
#
_entry.id   AF-A0A1R0MQR4-F1
#
_cell.length_a   1.000
_cell.length_b   1.000
_cell.length_c   1.000
_cell.angle_alpha   90.00
_cell.angle_beta   90.00
_cell.angle_gamma   90.00
#
_symmetry.space_group_name_H-M   'P 1'
#
loop_
_entity.id
_entity.type
_entity.pdbx_description
1 polymer ?
#
loop_
_entity_poly.entity_id
_entity_poly.type
_entity_poly.pdbx_seq_one_letter_code
_entity_poly.pdbx_strand_id
1 'polypeptide(L)'
;MDRKQLYRQLFATVGGDLSDYPRLNALLEQQFRAALAHDAAALERCAAEIAALCDKLERSRRERLSLVESLLPAGAERSMAEVLKVLPQALREQGEAHWQRLRALIADCRERNLRNGQLLQERRQLLQRVLEGESDVYAAQ
;
A
#
# COMPACT_ATOMS: atom_id res chain seq x y z
N MET A 1 5.26 -26.07 -15.44
CA MET A 1 5.67 -25.70 -14.08
C MET A 1 5.12 -26.72 -13.10
N ASP A 2 5.91 -27.16 -12.12
CA ASP A 2 5.43 -28.04 -11.04
C ASP A 2 4.53 -27.24 -10.06
N ARG A 3 3.45 -27.87 -9.59
CA ARG A 3 2.49 -27.28 -8.63
C ARG A 3 3.20 -26.83 -7.35
N LYS A 4 4.24 -27.54 -6.90
CA LYS A 4 5.07 -27.14 -5.75
C LYS A 4 5.81 -25.82 -6.01
N GLN A 5 6.25 -25.57 -7.24
CA GLN A 5 6.90 -24.32 -7.62
C GLN A 5 5.91 -23.15 -7.63
N LEU A 6 4.68 -23.36 -8.11
CA LEU A 6 3.62 -22.34 -8.08
C LEU A 6 3.29 -21.93 -6.65
N TYR A 7 3.19 -22.87 -5.70
CA TYR A 7 3.01 -22.55 -4.29
C TYR A 7 4.19 -21.76 -3.71
N ARG A 8 5.44 -22.13 -4.02
CA ARG A 8 6.61 -21.37 -3.56
C ARG A 8 6.59 -19.94 -4.06
N GLN A 9 6.29 -19.73 -5.35
CA GLN A 9 6.16 -18.39 -5.93
C GLN A 9 5.02 -17.62 -5.26
N LEU A 10 3.87 -18.25 -5.05
CA LEU A 10 2.74 -17.62 -4.39
C LEU A 10 3.11 -17.12 -3.00
N PHE A 11 3.73 -17.97 -2.18
CA PHE A 11 4.16 -17.57 -0.84
C PHE A 11 5.31 -16.57 -0.85
N ALA A 12 6.17 -16.58 -1.87
CA ALA A 12 7.17 -15.55 -2.05
C ALA A 12 6.53 -14.17 -2.31
N THR A 13 5.43 -14.08 -3.08
CA THR A 13 4.70 -12.80 -3.25
C THR A 13 4.18 -12.27 -1.91
N VAL A 14 3.62 -13.14 -1.06
CA VAL A 14 3.11 -12.77 0.26
C VAL A 14 4.25 -12.34 1.18
N GLY A 15 5.37 -13.08 1.18
CA GLY A 15 6.56 -12.74 1.94
C GLY A 15 7.18 -11.39 1.52
N GLY A 16 7.22 -11.13 0.21
CA GLY A 16 7.63 -9.84 -0.35
C GLY A 16 6.74 -8.70 0.14
N ASP A 17 5.42 -8.86 0.00
CA ASP A 17 4.45 -7.85 0.46
C ASP A 17 4.56 -7.61 1.97
N LEU A 18 4.76 -8.66 2.79
CA LEU A 18 4.97 -8.53 4.23
C LEU A 18 6.21 -7.72 4.60
N SER A 19 7.20 -7.63 3.71
CA SER A 19 8.39 -6.77 3.88
C SER A 19 8.20 -5.35 3.32
N ASP A 20 7.37 -5.19 2.29
CA ASP A 20 7.19 -3.92 1.58
C ASP A 20 6.13 -3.02 2.25
N TYR A 21 5.02 -3.57 2.75
CA TYR A 21 3.99 -2.76 3.42
C TYR A 21 4.49 -2.00 4.67
N PRO A 22 5.35 -2.57 5.53
CA PRO A 22 5.95 -1.81 6.62
C PRO A 22 6.79 -0.63 6.14
N ARG A 23 7.49 -0.77 5.01
CA ARG A 23 8.27 0.33 4.40
C ARG A 23 7.34 1.42 3.87
N LEU A 24 6.23 1.01 3.24
CA LEU A 24 5.20 1.96 2.79
C LEU A 24 4.60 2.73 3.96
N ASN A 25 4.29 2.06 5.07
CA ASN A 25 3.78 2.70 6.29
C ASN A 25 4.78 3.72 6.86
N ALA A 26 6.08 3.41 6.83
CA ALA A 26 7.12 4.33 7.28
C ALA A 26 7.23 5.57 6.36
N LEU A 27 7.16 5.38 5.04
CA LEU A 27 7.16 6.49 4.08
C LEU A 27 5.93 7.38 4.21
N LEU A 28 4.75 6.80 4.44
CA LEU A 28 3.53 7.56 4.72
C LEU A 28 3.67 8.37 6.01
N GLU A 29 4.28 7.82 7.06
CA GLU A 29 4.56 8.56 8.28
C GLU A 29 5.57 9.70 8.05
N GLN A 30 6.60 9.47 7.24
CA GLN A 30 7.57 10.49 6.86
C GLN A 30 6.94 11.62 6.05
N GLN A 31 6.07 11.29 5.09
CA GLN A 31 5.32 12.28 4.31
C GLN A 31 4.44 13.15 5.22
N PHE A 32 3.78 12.55 6.21
CA PHE A 32 2.99 13.29 7.20
C PHE A 32 3.85 14.32 7.96
N ARG A 33 5.01 13.89 8.46
CA ARG A 33 5.95 14.77 9.18
C ARG A 33 6.50 15.87 8.28
N ALA A 34 6.84 15.56 7.03
CA ALA A 34 7.30 16.55 6.06
C ALA A 34 6.22 17.59 5.75
N ALA A 35 4.96 17.18 5.64
CA ALA A 35 3.81 18.09 5.46
C ALA A 35 3.59 19.01 6.68
N LEU A 36 3.84 18.52 7.90
CA LEU A 36 3.81 19.35 9.10
C LEU A 36 4.98 20.34 9.15
N ALA A 37 6.17 19.89 8.76
CA ALA A 37 7.40 20.69 8.74
C ALA A 37 7.53 21.63 7.53
N HIS A 38 6.58 21.61 6.60
CA HIS A 38 6.63 22.38 5.34
C HIS A 38 7.87 22.05 4.47
N ASP A 39 8.40 20.82 4.58
CA ASP A 39 9.58 20.38 3.83
C ASP A 39 9.16 19.84 2.45
N ALA A 40 9.13 20.73 1.46
CA ALA A 40 8.77 20.39 0.09
C ALA A 40 9.70 19.34 -0.53
N ALA A 41 11.00 19.42 -0.25
CA ALA A 41 11.98 18.49 -0.79
C ALA A 41 11.80 17.08 -0.21
N ALA A 42 11.49 16.96 1.09
CA ALA A 42 11.14 15.68 1.68
C ALA A 42 9.81 15.13 1.15
N LEU A 43 8.82 15.99 0.89
CA LEU A 43 7.56 15.57 0.29
C LEU A 43 7.74 14.98 -1.11
N GLU A 44 8.56 15.61 -1.96
CA GLU A 44 8.88 15.13 -3.30
C GLU A 44 9.60 13.77 -3.26
N ARG A 45 10.62 13.63 -2.39
CA ARG A 45 11.32 12.35 -2.19
C ARG A 45 10.36 11.25 -1.74
N CYS A 46 9.53 11.52 -0.73
CA CYS A 46 8.55 10.56 -0.25
C CYS A 46 7.56 10.17 -1.35
N ALA A 47 7.09 11.13 -2.16
CA ALA A 47 6.15 10.84 -3.25
C ALA A 47 6.75 9.90 -4.29
N ALA A 48 8.01 10.11 -4.69
CA ALA A 48 8.70 9.23 -5.64
C ALA A 48 8.90 7.81 -5.07
N GLU A 49 9.33 7.69 -3.82
CA GLU A 49 9.53 6.40 -3.16
C GLU A 49 8.22 5.63 -2.94
N ILE A 50 7.16 6.34 -2.53
CA ILE A 50 5.82 5.77 -2.38
C ILE A 50 5.31 5.26 -3.73
N ALA A 51 5.45 6.04 -4.80
CA ALA A 51 5.02 5.63 -6.14
C ALA A 51 5.71 4.35 -6.60
N ALA A 52 7.05 4.29 -6.49
CA ALA A 52 7.82 3.11 -6.85
C ALA A 52 7.44 1.87 -6.04
N LEU A 53 7.16 2.03 -4.74
CA LEU A 53 6.75 0.94 -3.87
C LEU A 53 5.31 0.46 -4.18
N CYS A 54 4.40 1.38 -4.48
CA CYS A 54 3.05 1.05 -4.95
C CYS A 54 3.08 0.25 -6.26
N ASP A 55 3.93 0.63 -7.22
CA ASP A 55 4.09 -0.11 -8.48
C ASP A 55 4.65 -1.53 -8.27
N LYS A 56 5.54 -1.69 -7.29
CA LYS A 56 6.04 -3.01 -6.89
C LYS A 56 4.93 -3.87 -6.27
N LEU A 57 4.18 -3.31 -5.32
CA LEU A 57 3.07 -4.00 -4.64
C LEU A 57 1.95 -4.37 -5.62
N GLU A 58 1.65 -3.52 -6.61
CA GLU A 58 0.64 -3.82 -7.63
C GLU A 58 1.09 -4.96 -8.54
N ARG A 59 2.38 -5.01 -8.93
CA ARG A 59 2.93 -6.16 -9.67
C ARG A 59 2.85 -7.46 -8.86
N SER A 60 3.24 -7.42 -7.59
CA SER A 60 3.14 -8.55 -6.67
C SER A 60 1.68 -9.03 -6.54
N ARG A 61 0.72 -8.11 -6.42
CA ARG A 61 -0.71 -8.44 -6.38
C ARG A 61 -1.19 -9.15 -7.65
N ARG A 62 -0.79 -8.66 -8.82
CA ARG A 62 -1.14 -9.27 -10.12
C ARG A 62 -0.54 -10.66 -10.27
N GLU A 63 0.73 -10.82 -9.91
CA GLU A 63 1.41 -12.12 -9.91
C GLU A 63 0.69 -13.10 -8.97
N ARG A 64 0.37 -12.67 -7.74
CA ARG A 64 -0.40 -13.48 -6.79
C ARG A 64 -1.75 -13.93 -7.37
N LEU A 65 -2.49 -13.04 -8.01
CA LEU A 65 -3.78 -13.39 -8.64
C LEU A 65 -3.61 -14.43 -9.75
N SER A 66 -2.61 -14.26 -10.62
CA SER A 66 -2.32 -15.22 -11.69
C SER A 66 -1.92 -16.60 -11.14
N LEU A 67 -1.16 -16.63 -10.04
CA LEU A 67 -0.77 -17.88 -9.36
C LEU A 67 -1.98 -18.56 -8.68
N VAL A 68 -2.85 -17.78 -8.03
CA VAL A 68 -4.11 -18.29 -7.45
C VAL A 68 -4.97 -18.93 -8.54
N GLU A 69 -5.14 -18.25 -9.67
CA GLU A 69 -5.89 -18.77 -10.82
C GLU A 69 -5.30 -20.06 -11.39
N SER A 70 -3.96 -20.18 -11.39
CA SER A 70 -3.27 -21.38 -11.88
C SER A 70 -3.34 -22.57 -10.90
N LEU A 71 -3.55 -22.30 -9.61
CA LEU A 71 -3.56 -23.32 -8.55
C LEU A 71 -4.95 -23.89 -8.29
N LEU A 72 -6.00 -23.10 -8.51
CA LEU A 72 -7.38 -23.49 -8.24
C LEU A 72 -8.06 -24.10 -9.48
N PRO A 73 -9.02 -25.02 -9.28
CA PRO A 73 -9.81 -25.56 -10.39
C PRO A 73 -10.70 -24.48 -11.00
N ALA A 74 -11.07 -24.67 -12.28
CA ALA A 74 -11.98 -23.77 -12.98
C ALA A 74 -13.33 -23.67 -12.24
N GLY A 75 -13.84 -22.45 -12.07
CA GLY A 75 -15.09 -22.17 -11.37
C GLY A 75 -14.95 -21.99 -9.85
N ALA A 76 -13.78 -22.25 -9.26
CA ALA A 76 -13.52 -21.90 -7.86
C ALA A 76 -13.39 -20.38 -7.66
N GLU A 77 -13.73 -19.91 -6.46
CA GLU A 77 -13.49 -18.53 -6.07
C GLU A 77 -11.98 -18.24 -6.05
N ARG A 78 -11.55 -17.19 -6.76
CA ARG A 78 -10.13 -16.83 -6.89
C ARG A 78 -9.64 -16.08 -5.66
N SER A 79 -9.42 -16.80 -4.57
CA SER A 79 -8.98 -16.22 -3.30
C SER A 79 -7.82 -16.98 -2.66
N MET A 80 -7.02 -16.28 -1.85
CA MET A 80 -6.00 -16.92 -1.01
C MET A 80 -6.61 -17.90 -0.02
N ALA A 81 -7.84 -17.64 0.46
CA ALA A 81 -8.51 -18.55 1.38
C ALA A 81 -8.77 -19.91 0.72
N GLU A 82 -9.24 -19.93 -0.54
CA GLU A 82 -9.44 -21.17 -1.29
C GLU A 82 -8.12 -21.91 -1.54
N VAL A 83 -7.03 -21.19 -1.84
CA VAL A 83 -5.72 -21.81 -2.02
C VAL A 83 -5.19 -22.42 -0.72
N LEU A 84 -5.42 -21.78 0.43
CA LEU A 84 -4.95 -22.29 1.73
C LEU A 84 -5.74 -23.53 2.19
N LYS A 85 -7.05 -23.60 1.86
CA LYS A 85 -7.92 -24.74 2.20
C LYS A 85 -7.42 -26.07 1.65
N VAL A 86 -6.74 -26.08 0.50
CA VAL A 86 -6.24 -27.33 -0.12
C VAL A 86 -4.87 -27.78 0.42
N LEU A 87 -4.26 -27.02 1.33
CA LEU A 87 -2.97 -27.35 1.92
C LEU A 87 -3.10 -28.27 3.15
N PRO A 88 -2.04 -29.04 3.47
CA PRO A 88 -1.92 -29.73 4.75
C PRO A 88 -2.03 -28.75 5.93
N GLN A 89 -2.57 -29.21 7.05
CA GLN A 89 -2.92 -28.37 8.21
C GLN A 89 -1.81 -27.41 8.65
N ALA A 90 -0.58 -27.92 8.88
CA ALA A 90 0.52 -27.09 9.34
C ALA A 90 0.88 -25.95 8.36
N LEU A 91 0.81 -26.20 7.05
CA LEU A 91 1.08 -25.18 6.03
C LEU A 91 -0.09 -24.21 5.86
N ARG A 92 -1.32 -24.69 6.03
CA ARG A 92 -2.52 -23.87 6.03
C ARG A 92 -2.47 -22.84 7.16
N GLU A 93 -2.23 -23.29 8.40
CA GLU A 93 -2.18 -22.41 9.58
C GLU A 93 -1.11 -21.32 9.43
N GLN A 94 0.09 -21.68 8.97
CA GLN A 94 1.15 -20.70 8.69
C GLN A 94 0.73 -19.72 7.59
N GLY A 95 0.20 -20.21 6.47
CA GLY A 95 -0.24 -19.38 5.36
C GLY A 95 -1.38 -18.43 5.74
N GLU A 96 -2.32 -18.89 6.55
CA GLU A 96 -3.41 -18.07 7.10
C GLU A 96 -2.86 -16.96 8.01
N ALA A 97 -1.93 -17.27 8.91
CA ALA A 97 -1.30 -16.28 9.77
C ALA A 97 -0.58 -15.18 8.95
N HIS A 98 0.20 -15.58 7.94
CA HIS A 98 0.87 -14.64 7.04
C HIS A 98 -0.13 -13.79 6.24
N TRP A 99 -1.19 -14.41 5.74
CA TRP A 99 -2.22 -13.71 4.98
C TRP A 99 -3.00 -12.70 5.83
N GLN A 100 -3.38 -13.07 7.06
CA GLN A 100 -4.04 -12.16 7.99
C GLN A 100 -3.14 -10.98 8.37
N ARG A 101 -1.86 -11.25 8.64
CA ARG A 101 -0.88 -10.18 8.91
C ARG A 101 -0.76 -9.22 7.73
N LEU A 102 -0.71 -9.73 6.50
CA LEU A 102 -0.66 -8.89 5.31
C LEU A 102 -1.93 -8.03 5.18
N ARG A 103 -3.11 -8.60 5.43
CA ARG A 103 -4.37 -7.84 5.41
C ARG A 103 -4.40 -6.72 6.45
N ALA A 104 -3.89 -6.96 7.65
CA ALA A 104 -3.77 -5.94 8.68
C ALA A 104 -2.86 -4.79 8.22
N LEU A 105 -1.67 -5.11 7.69
CA LEU A 105 -0.74 -4.09 7.17
C LEU A 105 -1.34 -3.27 6.03
N ILE A 106 -2.13 -3.89 5.14
CA ILE A 106 -2.87 -3.19 4.08
C ILE A 106 -3.89 -2.21 4.67
N ALA A 107 -4.61 -2.61 5.72
CA ALA A 107 -5.58 -1.75 6.39
C ALA A 107 -4.90 -0.53 7.02
N ASP A 108 -3.80 -0.74 7.77
CA ASP A 108 -3.01 0.33 8.37
C ASP A 108 -2.49 1.32 7.31
N CYS A 109 -2.02 0.79 6.17
CA CYS A 109 -1.56 1.60 5.06
C CYS A 109 -2.67 2.50 4.49
N ARG A 110 -3.89 1.97 4.37
CA ARG A 110 -5.05 2.74 3.87
C ARG A 110 -5.42 3.88 4.81
N GLU A 111 -5.42 3.61 6.11
CA GLU A 111 -5.70 4.64 7.12
C GLU A 111 -4.66 5.76 7.08
N ARG A 112 -3.37 5.42 7.05
CA ARG A 112 -2.28 6.40 6.95
C ARG A 112 -2.33 7.21 5.66
N ASN A 113 -2.61 6.56 4.53
CA ASN A 113 -2.74 7.23 3.24
C ASN A 113 -3.91 8.23 3.23
N LEU A 114 -5.07 7.84 3.78
CA LEU A 114 -6.23 8.71 3.92
C LEU A 114 -5.90 9.95 4.78
N ARG A 115 -5.28 9.73 5.94
CA ARG A 115 -4.84 10.82 6.85
C ARG A 115 -3.93 11.80 6.14
N ASN A 116 -2.94 11.31 5.38
CA ASN A 116 -2.03 12.17 4.63
C ASN A 116 -2.75 12.96 3.54
N GLY A 117 -3.67 12.32 2.81
CA GLY A 117 -4.46 12.97 1.77
C GLY A 117 -5.27 14.15 2.32
N GLN A 118 -5.92 13.96 3.47
CA GLN A 118 -6.67 15.01 4.18
C GLN A 118 -5.76 16.18 4.57
N LEU A 119 -4.63 15.91 5.24
CA LEU A 119 -3.69 16.94 5.65
C LEU A 119 -3.15 17.75 4.45
N LEU A 120 -2.75 17.07 3.37
CA LEU A 120 -2.22 17.75 2.19
C LEU A 120 -3.28 18.60 1.49
N GLN A 121 -4.54 18.17 1.50
CA GLN A 121 -5.65 18.95 0.97
C GLN A 121 -5.90 20.22 1.79
N GLU A 122 -5.95 20.11 3.12
CA GLU A 122 -6.09 21.26 4.03
C GLU A 122 -4.96 22.28 3.82
N ARG A 123 -3.72 21.80 3.69
CA ARG A 123 -2.56 22.66 3.40
C ARG A 123 -2.70 23.40 2.08
N ARG A 124 -3.16 22.73 1.02
CA ARG A 124 -3.41 23.40 -0.28
C ARG A 124 -4.47 24.49 -0.17
N GLN A 125 -5.56 24.24 0.56
CA GLN A 125 -6.63 25.23 0.76
C GLN A 125 -6.14 26.45 1.56
N LEU A 126 -5.31 26.25 2.58
CA LEU A 126 -4.70 27.36 3.33
C LEU A 126 -3.79 28.22 2.44
N LEU A 127 -2.93 27.58 1.64
CA LEU A 127 -2.07 28.31 0.70
C LEU A 127 -2.87 29.08 -0.35
N GLN A 128 -3.94 28.49 -0.91
CA GLN A 128 -4.84 29.17 -1.84
C GLN A 128 -5.47 30.42 -1.21
N ARG A 129 -5.97 30.32 0.03
CA ARG A 129 -6.54 31.47 0.73
C ARG A 129 -5.54 32.57 1.05
N VAL A 130 -4.29 32.23 1.35
CA VAL A 130 -3.22 33.22 1.55
C VAL A 130 -2.90 33.94 0.23
N LEU A 131 -2.77 33.18 -0.86
CA LEU A 131 -2.49 33.72 -2.18
C LEU A 131 -3.65 34.56 -2.75
N GLU A 132 -4.90 34.16 -2.50
CA GLU A 132 -6.10 34.86 -2.94
C GLU A 132 -6.46 36.03 -2.02
N GLY A 133 -6.17 35.92 -0.72
CA GLY A 133 -6.56 36.87 0.33
C GLY A 133 -5.67 38.11 0.48
N GLU A 134 -4.49 38.14 -0.14
CA GLU A 134 -3.63 39.35 -0.18
C GLU A 134 -3.95 40.30 -1.35
N SER A 135 -4.78 39.89 -2.32
CA SER A 135 -5.09 40.71 -3.49
C SER A 135 -6.07 41.87 -3.24
N ASP A 136 -6.79 41.88 -2.10
CA ASP A 136 -7.82 42.90 -1.79
C ASP A 136 -7.43 43.93 -0.71
N VAL A 137 -6.24 43.85 -0.10
CA VAL A 137 -5.88 44.71 1.06
C VAL A 137 -4.98 45.90 0.71
N TYR A 138 -4.55 46.05 -0.55
CA TYR A 138 -3.69 47.17 -0.97
C TYR A 138 -4.32 48.19 -1.93
N ALA A 139 -5.65 48.25 -2.03
CA ALA A 139 -6.34 49.41 -2.59
C ALA A 139 -6.63 50.46 -1.50
N ALA A 140 -5.59 50.92 -0.81
CA ALA A 140 -5.66 52.07 0.09
C ALA A 140 -4.62 53.10 -0.35
N GLN A 141 -5.06 54.04 -1.21
CA GLN A 141 -4.85 55.50 -1.13
C GLN A 141 -5.30 56.18 -2.42
#